data_AF-A0A8T6SGM7-F1
#
_entry.id   AF-A0A8T6SGM7-F1
#
_cell.length_a   1.000
_cell.length_b   1.000
_cell.length_c   1.000
_cell.angle_alpha   90.00
_cell.angle_beta   90.00
_cell.angle_gamma   90.00
#
_symmetry.space_group_name_H-M   'P 1'
#
loop_
_entity.id
_entity.type
_entity.pdbx_description
1 polymer ?
#
loop_
_entity_poly.entity_id
_entity_poly.type
_entity_poly.pdbx_seq_one_letter_code
_entity_poly.pdbx_strand_id
1 'polypeptide(L)'
;MTYIYETLSTNQIAHAFYQDDYASWHQNMAACDAIAEYLEELAESTGEPLELDIVAFRCDFSHYKDMAELNKEYGTDFEDEEELAEHAQVIHIDGEQFITDYCG
;
A
#
# COMPACT_ATOMS: atom_id res chain seq x y z
N MET A 1 28.62 -0.83 9.14
CA MET A 1 27.38 -1.62 9.22
C MET A 1 27.47 -2.67 8.13
N THR A 2 27.24 -3.95 8.43
CA THR A 2 27.23 -5.02 7.43
C THR A 2 25.80 -5.55 7.34
N TYR A 3 25.27 -5.72 6.13
CA TYR A 3 23.90 -6.14 5.88
C TYR A 3 23.87 -7.58 5.36
N ILE A 4 22.79 -8.29 5.66
CA ILE A 4 22.44 -9.60 5.07
C ILE A 4 21.13 -9.36 4.32
N TYR A 5 21.08 -9.75 3.05
CA TYR A 5 19.92 -9.55 2.18
C TYR A 5 19.40 -10.88 1.64
N GLU A 6 18.11 -10.94 1.37
CA GLU A 6 17.42 -12.03 0.68
C GLU A 6 16.54 -11.41 -0.41
N THR A 7 16.47 -12.07 -1.57
CA THR A 7 15.55 -11.69 -2.63
C THR A 7 14.20 -12.33 -2.37
N LEU A 8 13.15 -11.51 -2.31
CA LEU A 8 11.78 -11.95 -2.10
C LEU A 8 11.04 -11.96 -3.45
N SER A 9 10.16 -12.93 -3.65
CA SER A 9 9.15 -12.88 -4.71
C SER A 9 7.94 -12.06 -4.27
N THR A 10 7.15 -11.58 -5.24
CA THR A 10 5.86 -10.91 -5.03
C THR A 10 4.99 -11.66 -4.01
N ASN A 11 4.90 -12.98 -4.14
CA ASN A 11 4.09 -13.81 -3.23
C ASN A 11 4.65 -13.84 -1.80
N GLN A 12 5.97 -13.81 -1.62
CA GLN A 12 6.57 -13.73 -0.29
C GLN A 12 6.30 -12.37 0.36
N ILE A 13 6.32 -11.29 -0.43
CA ILE A 13 6.00 -9.94 0.03
C ILE A 13 4.51 -9.89 0.45
N ALA A 14 3.60 -10.33 -0.41
CA ALA A 14 2.16 -10.36 -0.13
C ALA A 14 1.84 -11.19 1.12
N HIS A 15 2.45 -12.37 1.27
CA HIS A 15 2.29 -13.19 2.47
C HIS A 15 2.79 -12.47 3.73
N ALA A 16 3.88 -11.71 3.65
CA ALA A 16 4.39 -10.95 4.78
C ALA A 16 3.40 -9.86 5.22
N PHE A 17 2.80 -9.13 4.27
CA PHE A 17 1.72 -8.17 4.56
C PHE A 17 0.45 -8.84 5.11
N TYR A 18 0.09 -10.03 4.62
CA TYR A 18 -1.07 -10.78 5.09
C TYR A 18 -0.94 -11.22 6.55
N GLN A 19 0.29 -11.42 7.03
CA GLN A 19 0.58 -11.76 8.43
C GLN A 19 0.53 -10.56 9.38
N ASP A 20 0.28 -9.35 8.87
CA ASP A 20 0.12 -8.17 9.70
C ASP A 20 -1.28 -8.09 10.31
N ASP A 21 -1.38 -8.37 11.60
CA ASP A 21 -2.64 -8.32 12.38
C ASP A 21 -3.14 -6.91 12.68
N TYR A 22 -2.31 -5.87 12.49
CA TYR A 22 -2.63 -4.48 12.87
C TYR A 22 -2.83 -3.56 11.67
N ALA A 23 -2.61 -4.04 10.45
CA ALA A 23 -2.78 -3.24 9.25
C ALA A 23 -4.26 -3.04 8.90
N SER A 24 -4.57 -1.91 8.25
CA SER A 24 -5.91 -1.64 7.72
C SER A 24 -6.35 -2.66 6.67
N TRP A 25 -5.41 -3.27 5.94
CA TRP A 25 -5.64 -4.34 4.95
C TRP A 25 -5.64 -5.75 5.56
N HIS A 26 -5.73 -5.90 6.89
CA HIS A 26 -5.70 -7.21 7.54
C HIS A 26 -6.75 -8.17 6.94
N GLN A 27 -6.31 -9.40 6.62
CA GLN A 27 -7.12 -10.45 5.97
C GLN A 27 -7.64 -10.11 4.57
N ASN A 28 -7.16 -9.04 3.93
CA ASN A 28 -7.47 -8.73 2.54
C ASN A 28 -6.30 -9.17 1.64
N MET A 29 -6.42 -10.35 1.02
CA MET A 29 -5.37 -10.89 0.14
C MET A 29 -5.17 -10.01 -1.10
N ALA A 30 -6.25 -9.50 -1.70
CA ALA A 30 -6.15 -8.64 -2.88
C ALA A 30 -5.36 -7.35 -2.57
N ALA A 31 -5.57 -6.77 -1.39
CA ALA A 31 -4.80 -5.62 -0.93
C ALA A 31 -3.32 -5.96 -0.73
N CYS A 32 -3.02 -7.13 -0.16
CA CYS A 32 -1.63 -7.57 0.04
C CYS A 32 -0.91 -7.84 -1.29
N ASP A 33 -1.61 -8.42 -2.26
CA ASP A 33 -1.08 -8.66 -3.61
C ASP A 33 -0.81 -7.32 -4.33
N ALA A 34 -1.73 -6.36 -4.25
CA ALA A 34 -1.56 -5.03 -4.85
C ALA A 34 -0.36 -4.25 -4.24
N ILE A 35 -0.17 -4.33 -2.91
CA ILE A 35 1.02 -3.75 -2.26
C ILE A 35 2.30 -4.42 -2.78
N ALA A 36 2.30 -5.74 -2.90
CA ALA A 36 3.48 -6.49 -3.34
C ALA A 36 3.86 -6.17 -4.78
N GLU A 37 2.88 -6.10 -5.69
CA GLU A 37 3.07 -5.68 -7.08
C GLU A 37 3.59 -4.24 -7.16
N TYR A 38 3.00 -3.31 -6.39
CA TYR A 38 3.48 -1.93 -6.29
C TYR A 38 4.96 -1.82 -5.87
N LEU A 39 5.37 -2.58 -4.85
CA LEU A 39 6.76 -2.57 -4.38
C LEU A 39 7.73 -3.18 -5.40
N GLU A 40 7.32 -4.23 -6.11
CA GLU A 40 8.12 -4.82 -7.17
C GLU A 40 8.31 -3.84 -8.34
N GLU A 41 7.23 -3.22 -8.81
CA GLU A 41 7.29 -2.18 -9.86
C GLU A 41 8.13 -0.96 -9.43
N LEU A 42 8.06 -0.57 -8.17
CA LEU A 42 8.88 0.51 -7.62
C LEU A 42 10.36 0.13 -7.61
N ALA A 43 10.70 -1.10 -7.21
CA ALA A 43 12.08 -1.59 -7.25
C ALA A 43 12.61 -1.69 -8.70
N GLU A 44 11.79 -2.18 -9.63
CA GLU A 44 12.16 -2.29 -11.04
C GLU A 44 12.35 -0.93 -11.72
N SER A 45 11.45 0.02 -11.45
CA SER A 45 11.49 1.36 -12.05
C SER A 45 12.65 2.21 -11.54
N THR A 46 13.03 2.05 -10.26
CA THR A 46 14.19 2.72 -9.67
C THR A 46 15.50 2.02 -10.00
N GLY A 47 15.46 0.70 -10.27
CA GLY A 47 16.64 -0.13 -10.47
C GLY A 47 17.44 -0.37 -9.18
N GLU A 48 16.86 -0.06 -8.03
CA GLU A 48 17.48 -0.18 -6.71
C GLU A 48 16.71 -1.19 -5.85
N PRO A 49 17.40 -2.00 -5.02
CA PRO A 49 16.73 -2.89 -4.09
C PRO A 49 16.00 -2.11 -3.00
N LEU A 50 14.78 -2.53 -2.67
CA LEU A 50 14.00 -1.96 -1.57
C LEU A 50 14.19 -2.79 -0.28
N GLU A 51 14.21 -2.10 0.86
CA GLU A 51 14.10 -2.73 2.18
C GLU A 51 12.63 -2.89 2.54
N LEU A 52 12.17 -4.13 2.74
CA LEU A 52 10.80 -4.40 3.13
C LEU A 52 10.60 -4.11 4.62
N ASP A 53 9.98 -2.97 4.93
CA ASP A 53 9.53 -2.60 6.28
C ASP A 53 7.99 -2.50 6.34
N ILE A 54 7.36 -3.59 6.78
CA ILE A 54 5.91 -3.70 6.89
C ILE A 54 5.36 -2.71 7.94
N VAL A 55 6.12 -2.46 9.00
CA VAL A 55 5.68 -1.58 10.10
C VAL A 55 5.66 -0.14 9.64
N ALA A 56 6.72 0.30 8.96
CA ALA A 56 6.75 1.62 8.34
C ALA A 56 5.61 1.76 7.32
N PHE A 57 5.45 0.76 6.46
CA PHE A 57 4.40 0.78 5.43
C PHE A 57 2.99 0.89 6.02
N ARG A 58 2.67 0.16 7.11
CA ARG A 58 1.40 0.28 7.85
C ARG A 58 1.19 1.64 8.50
N CYS A 59 2.25 2.32 8.90
CA CYS A 59 2.14 3.66 9.47
C CYS A 59 1.89 4.72 8.41
N ASP A 60 2.42 4.52 7.21
CA ASP A 60 2.33 5.50 6.13
C ASP A 60 1.06 5.28 5.28
N PHE A 61 0.68 4.04 5.02
CA PHE A 61 -0.44 3.70 4.14
C PHE A 61 -1.66 3.16 4.90
N SER A 62 -2.85 3.44 4.37
CA SER A 62 -4.13 2.92 4.86
C SER A 62 -5.01 2.43 3.72
N HIS A 63 -5.78 1.38 3.99
CA HIS A 63 -6.74 0.76 3.07
C HIS A 63 -8.13 1.38 3.26
N TYR A 64 -8.78 1.70 2.15
CA TYR A 64 -10.14 2.23 2.10
C TYR A 64 -10.96 1.43 1.11
N LYS A 65 -12.26 1.27 1.41
CA LYS A 65 -13.18 0.52 0.55
C LYS A 65 -13.68 1.33 -0.64
N ASP A 66 -13.74 2.64 -0.46
CA ASP A 66 -14.24 3.62 -1.42
C ASP A 66 -13.81 5.03 -0.99
N MET A 67 -13.98 6.01 -1.90
CA MET A 67 -13.65 7.42 -1.62
C MET A 67 -14.49 8.02 -0.50
N ALA A 68 -15.72 7.53 -0.28
CA ALA A 68 -16.58 8.06 0.76
C ALA A 68 -16.05 7.71 2.16
N GLU A 69 -15.39 6.56 2.33
CA GLU A 69 -14.71 6.19 3.58
C GLU A 69 -13.56 7.15 3.89
N LEU A 70 -12.69 7.43 2.92
CA LEU A 70 -11.58 8.37 3.06
C LEU A 70 -12.07 9.80 3.33
N ASN A 71 -13.03 10.29 2.53
CA ASN A 71 -13.60 11.62 2.68
C ASN A 71 -14.27 11.82 4.05
N LYS A 72 -14.89 10.76 4.58
CA LYS A 72 -15.47 10.80 5.92
C LYS A 72 -14.40 10.84 7.03
N GLU A 73 -13.28 10.16 6.85
CA GLU A 73 -12.19 10.13 7.83
C GLU A 73 -11.48 11.48 7.93
N TYR A 74 -11.13 12.08 6.79
CA TYR A 74 -10.37 13.34 6.74
C TYR A 74 -11.23 14.60 6.56
N GLY A 75 -12.53 14.46 6.33
CA GLY A 75 -13.42 15.59 6.07
C GLY A 75 -13.15 16.28 4.72
N THR A 76 -12.63 15.51 3.75
CA THR A 76 -12.35 15.94 2.38
C THR A 76 -13.53 15.65 1.45
N ASP A 77 -13.42 16.06 0.19
CA ASP A 77 -14.46 15.87 -0.84
C ASP A 77 -13.80 15.54 -2.18
N PHE A 78 -12.92 14.53 -2.20
CA PHE A 78 -12.32 14.02 -3.43
C PHE A 78 -13.38 13.32 -4.29
N GLU A 79 -13.43 13.66 -5.57
CA GLU A 79 -14.39 13.08 -6.53
C GLU A 79 -13.97 11.66 -6.98
N ASP A 80 -12.67 11.44 -7.18
CA ASP A 80 -12.12 10.18 -7.67
C ASP A 80 -10.65 9.93 -7.27
N GLU A 81 -10.12 8.77 -7.65
CA GLU A 81 -8.72 8.37 -7.42
C GLU A 81 -7.71 9.25 -8.16
N GLU A 82 -8.08 9.90 -9.28
CA GLU A 82 -7.17 10.79 -10.01
C GLU A 82 -6.93 12.08 -9.22
N GLU A 83 -7.99 12.66 -8.64
CA GLU A 83 -7.86 13.83 -7.76
C GLU A 83 -7.04 13.50 -6.51
N LEU A 84 -7.28 12.34 -5.89
CA LEU A 84 -6.49 11.89 -4.75
C LEU A 84 -5.01 11.69 -5.12
N ALA A 85 -4.73 11.17 -6.32
CA ALA A 85 -3.38 10.94 -6.80
C ALA A 85 -2.55 12.22 -7.01
N GLU A 86 -3.18 13.39 -7.05
CA GLU A 86 -2.45 14.69 -7.05
C GLU A 86 -1.89 15.04 -5.66
N HIS A 87 -2.42 14.43 -4.60
CA HIS A 87 -2.11 14.74 -3.21
C HIS A 87 -1.36 13.63 -2.48
N ALA A 88 -1.55 12.38 -2.92
CA ALA A 88 -1.04 11.19 -2.26
C ALA A 88 -0.74 10.08 -3.27
N GLN A 89 0.04 9.09 -2.86
CA GLN A 89 0.16 7.85 -3.60
C GLN A 89 -1.12 7.05 -3.46
N VAL A 90 -1.61 6.51 -4.58
CA VAL A 90 -2.75 5.59 -4.62
C VAL A 90 -2.29 4.26 -5.20
N ILE A 91 -2.64 3.17 -4.52
CA ILE A 91 -2.44 1.79 -4.96
C ILE A 91 -3.83 1.19 -5.15
N HIS A 92 -4.21 1.01 -6.41
CA HIS A 92 -5.48 0.43 -6.78
C HIS A 92 -5.49 -1.08 -6.52
N ILE A 93 -6.59 -1.62 -6.00
CA ILE A 93 -6.73 -3.06 -5.72
C ILE A 93 -7.70 -3.71 -6.70
N ASP A 94 -9.01 -3.53 -6.45
CA ASP A 94 -10.10 -4.02 -7.28
C ASP A 94 -11.39 -3.26 -6.92
N GLY A 95 -12.21 -2.99 -7.93
CA GLY A 95 -13.43 -2.21 -7.79
C GLY A 95 -13.15 -0.78 -7.33
N GLU A 96 -13.72 -0.40 -6.19
CA GLU A 96 -13.59 0.94 -5.60
C GLU A 96 -12.54 0.98 -4.46
N GLN A 97 -11.86 -0.14 -4.20
CA GLN A 97 -10.93 -0.26 -3.09
C GLN A 97 -9.52 0.16 -3.48
N PHE A 98 -8.87 0.88 -2.57
CA PHE A 98 -7.51 1.36 -2.78
C PHE A 98 -6.76 1.48 -1.45
N ILE A 99 -5.45 1.65 -1.55
CA ILE A 99 -4.57 1.99 -0.44
C ILE A 99 -3.91 3.32 -0.76
N THR A 100 -3.80 4.20 0.24
CA THR A 100 -3.17 5.51 0.05
C THR A 100 -2.38 5.95 1.29
N ASP A 101 -1.37 6.79 1.10
CA ASP A 101 -0.60 7.46 2.14
C ASP A 101 -1.14 8.85 2.49
N TYR A 102 -2.35 9.17 2.05
CA TYR A 102 -2.99 10.45 2.34
C TYR A 102 -3.07 10.70 3.85
N CYS A 103 -2.41 11.75 4.30
CA CYS A 103 -2.50 12.29 5.66
C CYS A 103 -3.04 13.73 5.58
N GLY A 104 -4.29 13.93 6.01
CA GLY A 104 -4.96 15.24 6.02
C GLY A 104 -4.39 16.26 7.01
#